data_AF-X1IQF5-F1
#
_entry.id   AF-X1IQF5-F1
#
_cell.length_a   1.000
_cell.length_b   1.000
_cell.length_c   1.000
_cell.angle_alpha   90.00
_cell.angle_beta   90.00
_cell.angle_gamma   90.00
#
_symmetry.space_group_name_H-M   'P 1'
#
loop_
_entity.id
_entity.type
_entity.pdbx_description
1 polymer ?
#
loop_
_entity_poly.entity_id
_entity_poly.type
_entity_poly.pdbx_seq_one_letter_code
_entity_poly.pdbx_strand_id
1 'polypeptide(L)'
;MSNGADITNGQEALERLCRKGSEGTGEVSVVTSPGARTAAWTVKVKSLSSYNVYNVRVVVIGDAGSVPVEIGGQMQAVNMAESFLEDGQLSTGTYAIMFRMGEKSVFYVPV
;
A
#
# COMPACT_ATOMS: atom_id res chain seq x y z
N MET A 1 -33.63 -43.35 -14.02
CA MET A 1 -32.89 -42.57 -13.00
C MET A 1 -31.50 -42.31 -13.55
N SER A 2 -31.24 -41.10 -14.06
CA SER A 2 -29.95 -40.70 -14.64
C SER A 2 -29.64 -39.28 -14.18
N ASN A 3 -28.93 -39.16 -13.05
CA ASN A 3 -28.45 -37.88 -12.51
C ASN A 3 -26.91 -37.85 -12.43
N GLY A 4 -26.22 -38.71 -13.19
CA GLY A 4 -24.75 -38.85 -13.14
C GLY A 4 -23.99 -38.04 -14.20
N ALA A 5 -24.66 -37.50 -15.23
CA ALA A 5 -24.00 -36.86 -16.36
C ALA A 5 -23.82 -35.33 -16.21
N ASP A 6 -24.54 -34.70 -15.28
CA ASP A 6 -24.57 -33.22 -15.17
C ASP A 6 -23.51 -32.65 -14.21
N ILE A 7 -23.03 -33.47 -13.26
CA ILE A 7 -22.06 -33.03 -12.23
C ILE A 7 -20.66 -32.87 -12.83
N THR A 8 -20.28 -33.76 -13.76
CA THR A 8 -18.95 -33.78 -14.38
C THR A 8 -18.70 -32.55 -15.26
N ASN A 9 -19.74 -32.01 -15.90
CA ASN A 9 -19.62 -30.88 -16.83
C ASN A 9 -19.40 -29.54 -16.09
N GLY A 10 -19.97 -29.39 -14.90
CA GLY A 10 -19.78 -28.20 -14.05
C GLY A 10 -18.38 -28.12 -13.43
N GLN A 11 -17.81 -29.28 -13.03
CA GLN A 11 -16.46 -29.34 -12.48
C GLN A 11 -15.38 -29.04 -13.54
N GLU A 12 -15.56 -29.53 -14.77
CA GLU A 12 -14.64 -29.20 -15.87
C GLU A 12 -14.69 -27.72 -16.28
N ALA A 13 -15.86 -27.07 -16.18
CA ALA A 13 -16.00 -25.63 -16.43
C ALA A 13 -15.27 -24.78 -15.38
N LEU A 14 -15.36 -25.17 -14.10
CA LEU A 14 -14.65 -24.53 -12.99
C LEU A 14 -13.13 -24.73 -13.08
N GLU A 15 -12.66 -25.94 -13.43
CA GLU A 15 -11.23 -26.21 -13.63
C GLU A 15 -10.63 -25.44 -14.81
N ARG A 16 -11.40 -25.20 -15.87
CA ARG A 16 -10.97 -24.35 -17.00
C ARG A 16 -10.88 -22.87 -16.61
N LEU A 17 -11.75 -22.38 -15.74
CA LEU A 17 -11.68 -21.01 -15.20
C LEU A 17 -10.47 -20.83 -14.28
N CYS A 18 -10.24 -21.77 -13.35
CA CYS A 18 -9.10 -21.71 -12.42
C CYS A 18 -7.74 -21.70 -13.13
N ARG A 19 -7.63 -22.40 -14.27
CA ARG A 19 -6.37 -22.50 -15.02
C ARG A 19 -6.12 -21.31 -15.97
N LYS A 20 -7.12 -20.45 -16.20
CA LYS A 20 -7.00 -19.24 -17.04
C LYS A 20 -6.76 -17.94 -16.25
N GLY A 21 -6.57 -18.01 -14.95
CA GLY A 21 -6.38 -16.84 -14.08
C GLY A 21 -4.95 -16.32 -13.93
N SER A 22 -4.01 -16.65 -14.83
CA SER A 22 -2.59 -16.31 -14.67
C SER A 22 -1.99 -15.48 -15.81
N GLU A 23 -2.78 -14.81 -16.64
CA GLU A 23 -2.26 -13.84 -17.61
C GLU A 23 -3.18 -12.61 -17.68
N GLY A 24 -2.74 -11.52 -17.06
CA GLY A 24 -3.39 -10.20 -17.18
C GLY A 24 -3.62 -9.53 -15.83
N THR A 25 -2.80 -8.51 -15.56
CA THR A 25 -3.07 -7.36 -14.69
C THR A 25 -3.74 -7.67 -13.34
N GLY A 26 -2.95 -7.67 -12.26
CA GLY A 26 -3.48 -7.76 -10.91
C GLY A 26 -4.47 -6.62 -10.62
N GLU A 27 -5.75 -6.89 -10.74
CA GLU A 27 -6.80 -6.00 -10.27
C GLU A 27 -6.86 -6.10 -8.74
N VAL A 28 -6.22 -5.14 -8.06
CA VAL A 28 -6.38 -4.98 -6.62
C VAL A 28 -7.69 -4.25 -6.36
N SER A 29 -8.75 -4.99 -6.08
CA SER A 29 -10.01 -4.43 -5.59
C SER A 29 -9.89 -4.11 -4.11
N VAL A 30 -9.82 -2.82 -3.77
CA VAL A 30 -9.92 -2.34 -2.39
C VAL A 30 -11.39 -2.05 -2.10
N VAL A 31 -12.03 -2.92 -1.31
CA VAL A 31 -13.36 -2.66 -0.77
C VAL A 31 -13.23 -1.64 0.36
N THR A 32 -13.51 -0.37 0.07
CA THR A 32 -13.66 0.65 1.12
C THR A 32 -15.08 0.57 1.69
N SER A 33 -15.28 -0.32 2.67
CA SER A 33 -16.52 -0.30 3.45
C SER A 33 -16.45 0.78 4.54
N PRO A 34 -17.57 1.39 4.94
CA PRO A 34 -17.65 2.18 6.17
C PRO A 34 -17.32 1.28 7.37
N GLY A 35 -16.04 1.17 7.74
CA GLY A 35 -15.54 0.26 8.77
C GLY A 35 -14.22 -0.44 8.42
N ALA A 36 -13.84 -0.51 7.13
CA ALA A 36 -12.52 -0.98 6.74
C ALA A 36 -11.47 0.07 7.15
N ARG A 37 -10.74 -0.19 8.23
CA ARG A 37 -9.64 0.67 8.67
C ARG A 37 -8.56 0.64 7.57
N THR A 38 -8.44 1.71 6.78
CA THR A 38 -7.24 1.93 5.98
C THR A 38 -6.05 1.87 6.93
N ALA A 39 -5.15 0.91 6.72
CA ALA A 39 -3.95 0.82 7.54
C ALA A 39 -3.12 2.09 7.32
N ALA A 40 -2.90 2.81 8.42
CA ALA A 40 -2.04 3.98 8.47
C ALA A 40 -0.84 3.66 9.37
N TRP A 41 0.34 4.09 8.95
CA TRP A 41 1.58 3.90 9.71
C TRP A 41 2.21 5.25 10.00
N THR A 42 2.85 5.36 11.16
CA THR A 42 3.74 6.50 11.41
C THR A 42 5.08 6.19 10.75
N VAL A 43 5.61 7.15 10.01
CA VAL A 43 6.87 7.01 9.29
C VAL A 43 7.79 8.20 9.55
N LYS A 44 9.09 8.00 9.34
CA LYS A 44 10.11 9.03 9.34
C LYS A 44 10.78 9.11 7.98
N VAL A 45 10.92 10.32 7.45
CA VAL A 45 11.61 10.61 6.20
C VAL A 45 13.11 10.39 6.38
N LYS A 46 13.72 9.61 5.49
CA LYS A 46 15.14 9.24 5.54
C LYS A 46 15.96 9.95 4.47
N SER A 47 15.39 10.14 3.29
CA SER A 47 15.98 10.90 2.20
C SER A 47 14.95 11.17 1.12
N LEU A 48 15.24 12.16 0.26
CA LEU A 48 14.56 12.30 -1.01
C LEU A 48 15.00 11.17 -1.95
N SER A 49 14.06 10.54 -2.65
CA SER A 49 14.35 9.54 -3.69
C SER A 49 14.34 10.18 -5.08
N SER A 50 13.25 10.87 -5.43
CA SER A 50 13.09 11.58 -6.71
C SER A 50 11.79 12.40 -6.69
N TYR A 51 11.76 13.61 -7.25
CA TYR A 51 10.55 14.45 -7.29
C TYR A 51 9.92 14.59 -5.89
N ASN A 52 8.63 14.35 -5.72
CA ASN A 52 7.95 14.31 -4.42
C ASN A 52 7.94 12.92 -3.76
N VAL A 53 8.85 12.02 -4.13
CA VAL A 53 8.95 10.66 -3.58
C VAL A 53 10.12 10.58 -2.60
N TYR A 54 9.83 10.13 -1.38
CA TYR A 54 10.79 10.01 -0.29
C TYR A 54 11.00 8.57 0.12
N ASN A 55 12.23 8.25 0.50
CA ASN A 55 12.52 7.06 1.28
C ASN A 55 12.08 7.32 2.71
N VAL A 56 11.17 6.50 3.22
CA VAL A 56 10.63 6.57 4.57
C VAL A 56 10.86 5.26 5.30
N ARG A 57 10.83 5.31 6.63
CA ARG A 57 10.88 4.11 7.47
C ARG A 57 9.79 4.16 8.52
N VAL A 58 9.13 3.04 8.75
CA VAL A 58 8.08 2.94 9.78
C VAL A 58 8.70 3.20 11.14
N VAL A 59 7.99 3.96 11.97
CA VAL A 59 8.36 4.21 13.36
C VAL A 59 7.24 3.80 14.31
N VAL A 60 7.64 3.24 15.44
CA VAL A 60 6.75 2.98 16.57
C VAL A 60 6.85 4.16 17.54
N ILE A 61 5.72 4.77 17.83
CA ILE A 61 5.61 5.81 18.86
C ILE A 61 5.50 5.11 20.21
N GLY A 62 6.48 5.35 21.09
CA GLY A 62 6.46 4.85 22.46
C GLY A 62 5.70 5.81 23.38
N ASP A 63 5.99 5.73 24.68
CA ASP A 63 5.41 6.61 25.70
C ASP A 63 5.73 8.08 25.45
N ALA A 64 4.95 8.97 26.06
CA ALA A 64 5.18 10.41 25.99
C ALA A 64 6.61 10.77 26.46
N GLY A 65 7.34 11.51 25.62
CA GLY A 65 8.74 11.88 25.88
C GLY A 65 9.78 10.84 25.43
N SER A 66 9.36 9.67 24.91
CA SER A 66 10.27 8.70 24.31
C SER A 66 10.59 9.03 22.85
N VAL A 67 11.77 8.64 22.40
CA VAL A 67 12.16 8.77 20.99
C VAL A 67 11.50 7.66 20.17
N PRO A 68 10.84 7.98 19.04
CA PRO A 68 10.27 6.96 18.16
C PRO A 68 11.31 5.95 17.65
N VAL A 69 10.96 4.67 17.64
CA VAL A 69 11.86 3.58 17.21
C VAL A 69 11.58 3.22 15.75
N GLU A 70 12.60 3.29 14.90
CA GLU A 70 12.53 2.87 13.50
C GLU A 70 12.50 1.33 13.39
N ILE A 71 11.52 0.79 12.65
CA ILE A 71 11.33 -0.65 12.42
C ILE A 71 11.25 -0.98 10.93
N GLY A 72 11.57 -2.24 10.58
CA GLY A 72 11.48 -2.73 9.20
C GLY A 72 12.50 -2.13 8.24
N GLY A 73 12.26 -2.29 6.94
CA GLY A 73 13.06 -1.72 5.85
C GLY A 73 12.65 -0.29 5.49
N GLN A 74 13.48 0.39 4.70
CA GLN A 74 13.05 1.62 4.03
C GLN A 74 12.09 1.28 2.89
N MET A 75 11.13 2.16 2.66
CA MET A 75 10.17 2.06 1.57
C MET A 75 9.92 3.45 0.97
N GLN A 76 9.42 3.49 -0.26
CA GLN A 76 9.11 4.76 -0.91
C GLN A 76 7.68 5.19 -0.62
N ALA A 77 7.49 6.49 -0.38
CA ALA A 77 6.18 7.11 -0.25
C ALA A 77 6.15 8.50 -0.89
N VAL A 78 5.02 8.83 -1.50
CA VAL A 78 4.81 10.09 -2.22
C VAL A 78 4.20 11.13 -1.29
N ASN A 79 4.78 12.32 -1.23
CA ASN A 79 4.15 13.46 -0.55
C ASN A 79 3.13 14.12 -1.47
N MET A 80 1.86 14.05 -1.09
CA MET A 80 0.75 14.62 -1.85
C MET A 80 0.65 16.15 -1.73
N ALA A 81 1.37 16.76 -0.79
CA ALA A 81 1.37 18.22 -0.62
C ALA A 81 2.29 18.95 -1.60
N GLU A 82 3.19 18.22 -2.28
CA GLU A 82 4.22 18.79 -3.16
C GLU A 82 3.92 18.50 -4.63
N SER A 83 4.55 19.27 -5.53
CA SER A 83 4.47 19.06 -6.97
C SER A 83 5.03 17.69 -7.37
N PHE A 84 4.35 17.01 -8.29
CA PHE A 84 4.81 15.74 -8.86
C PHE A 84 5.93 15.91 -9.89
N LEU A 85 6.25 17.15 -10.26
CA LEU A 85 7.22 17.49 -11.31
C LEU A 85 8.49 18.16 -10.78
N GLU A 86 8.52 18.47 -9.49
CA GLU A 86 9.65 19.16 -8.84
C GLU A 86 10.26 18.27 -7.76
N ASP A 87 11.52 18.52 -7.44
CA ASP A 87 12.18 17.87 -6.32
C ASP A 87 11.57 18.34 -5.00
N GLY A 88 11.31 17.36 -4.14
CA GLY A 88 10.73 17.56 -2.84
C GLY A 88 11.65 18.32 -1.90
N GLN A 89 11.05 19.14 -1.05
CA GLN A 89 11.69 20.06 -0.13
C GLN A 89 11.61 19.59 1.33
N LEU A 90 11.01 18.43 1.59
CA LEU A 90 10.82 17.92 2.93
C LEU A 90 12.14 17.49 3.55
N SER A 91 12.41 18.02 4.74
CA SER A 91 13.65 17.73 5.47
C SER A 91 13.73 16.27 5.94
N THR A 92 14.94 15.72 5.92
CA THR A 92 15.21 14.40 6.51
C THR A 92 14.94 14.44 8.02
N GLY A 93 14.27 13.42 8.52
CA GLY A 93 13.85 13.32 9.92
C GLY A 93 12.42 13.77 10.20
N THR A 94 11.73 14.34 9.21
CA THR A 94 10.31 14.68 9.31
C THR A 94 9.48 13.42 9.58
N TYR A 95 8.55 13.52 10.53
CA TYR A 95 7.59 12.47 10.83
C TYR A 95 6.28 12.72 10.08
N ALA A 96 5.68 11.65 9.55
CA ALA A 96 4.44 11.72 8.79
C ALA A 96 3.54 10.52 9.08
N ILE A 97 2.26 10.65 8.74
CA ILE A 97 1.32 9.53 8.67
C ILE A 97 1.23 9.09 7.21
N MET A 98 1.57 7.84 6.96
CA MET A 98 1.54 7.22 5.63
C MET A 98 0.35 6.27 5.51
N PHE A 99 -0.30 6.32 4.36
CA PHE A 99 -1.41 5.44 3.98
C PHE A 99 -1.03 4.60 2.77
N ARG A 100 -1.61 3.40 2.68
CA ARG A 100 -1.52 2.55 1.48
C ARG A 100 -2.73 2.84 0.58
N MET A 101 -2.48 3.37 -0.61
CA MET A 101 -3.49 3.60 -1.66
C MET A 101 -3.20 2.69 -2.86
N GLY A 102 -3.91 1.57 -2.95
CA GLY A 102 -3.63 0.52 -3.95
C GLY A 102 -2.19 0.03 -3.82
N GLU A 103 -1.39 0.19 -4.88
CA GLU A 103 0.02 -0.18 -4.91
C GLU A 103 1.01 0.95 -4.56
N LYS A 104 0.52 2.16 -4.26
CA LYS A 104 1.36 3.27 -3.77
C LYS A 104 1.23 3.55 -2.28
N SER A 105 2.34 3.97 -1.69
CA SER A 105 2.36 4.56 -0.35
C SER A 105 2.34 6.07 -0.49
N VAL A 106 1.46 6.73 0.25
CA VAL A 106 1.29 8.19 0.17
C VAL A 106 1.23 8.77 1.56
N PHE A 107 1.67 10.01 1.69
CA PHE A 107 1.47 10.80 2.90
C PHE A 107 1.22 12.26 2.50
N TYR A 108 0.82 13.07 3.48
CA TYR A 108 0.61 14.49 3.29
C TYR A 108 1.34 15.25 4.39
N VAL A 109 2.36 16.02 4.00
CA VAL A 109 3.04 16.97 4.89
C VAL A 109 3.27 18.27 4.11
N PRO A 110 2.67 19.40 4.51
CA PRO A 110 2.94 20.68 3.88
C PRO A 110 4.38 21.11 4.14
N VAL A 111 4.97 21.80 3.17
CA VAL A 111 6.32 22.39 3.24
C VAL A 111 6.23 23.87 3.56
#